data_AF-A0A1Y0HJP4-F1
#
_entry.id   AF-A0A1Y0HJP4-F1
#
_cell.length_a   1.000
_cell.length_b   1.000
_cell.length_c   1.000
_cell.angle_alpha   90.00
_cell.angle_beta   90.00
_cell.angle_gamma   90.00
#
_symmetry.space_group_name_H-M   'P 1'
#
loop_
_entity.id
_entity.type
_entity.pdbx_description
1 polymer ?
#
loop_
_entity_poly.entity_id
_entity_poly.type
_entity_poly.pdbx_seq_one_letter_code
_entity_poly.pdbx_strand_id
1 'polypeptide(L)'
;MVMKRTHILLSSIMTVVFLSGCATTPSQPNPSSLQQATSLKEYIALKRGGETINYNVIAEREHQSIIEYRTYDEAVNVADARDIMEVLDDAKGYCESIKGKSVYGDKAIQALNARPTLLSLDYVSYKSAIREQGLGKYEGFYQCLSPNDGFSIVSMKDNVELQQRAILGNKRDLKETYSRFYLIQHDKAQSLGLKTWLKGSKYAQISTKYTSFEDLLDLEKNSSVFPWRYERITGAQKYCTYHGGEFFVSNALTQFKPITMDEYLFMRLETMNPTTINIFMNQETFTCKNSANPAQSFTLIHTDKQLEYKKGE
;
A
#
# COMPACT_ATOMS: atom_id res chain seq x y z
N MET A 1 11.81 48.30 72.00
CA MET A 1 10.96 49.16 71.15
C MET A 1 9.85 48.28 70.56
N VAL A 2 8.62 48.76 70.63
CA VAL A 2 7.34 48.02 70.51
C VAL A 2 6.85 47.92 69.07
N MET A 3 6.30 46.76 68.65
CA MET A 3 4.96 46.55 68.02
C MET A 3 4.78 45.08 67.56
N LYS A 4 3.97 44.24 68.24
CA LYS A 4 2.54 43.88 68.00
C LYS A 4 2.23 43.35 66.58
N ARG A 5 2.09 42.02 66.43
CA ARG A 5 0.86 41.19 66.25
C ARG A 5 0.02 41.55 65.00
N THR A 6 -0.27 40.57 64.13
CA THR A 6 -1.57 39.86 64.02
C THR A 6 -1.43 38.63 63.11
N HIS A 7 -2.03 37.50 63.53
CA HIS A 7 -2.19 36.26 62.76
C HIS A 7 -3.29 36.38 61.70
N ILE A 8 -3.13 35.69 60.56
CA ILE A 8 -4.24 35.01 59.89
C ILE A 8 -3.79 33.59 59.54
N LEU A 9 -4.44 32.63 60.20
CA LEU A 9 -4.48 31.21 59.83
C LEU A 9 -5.35 31.04 58.58
N LEU A 10 -4.96 30.14 57.69
CA LEU A 10 -5.90 29.29 56.95
C LEU A 10 -5.27 27.91 56.76
N SER A 11 -5.66 27.04 57.69
CA SER A 11 -5.78 25.58 57.66
C SER A 11 -5.94 24.97 56.25
N SER A 12 -5.24 23.89 55.89
CA SER A 12 -5.73 22.47 55.90
C SER A 12 -5.16 21.79 54.64
N ILE A 13 -4.76 20.53 54.51
CA ILE A 13 -4.80 19.30 55.32
C ILE A 13 -3.58 18.48 54.90
N MET A 14 -2.91 17.90 55.89
CA MET A 14 -1.88 16.88 55.76
C MET A 14 -2.57 15.55 55.41
N THR A 15 -2.10 14.85 54.38
CA THR A 15 -2.42 13.43 54.20
C THR A 15 -1.13 12.68 53.94
N VAL A 16 -0.55 12.20 55.05
CA VAL A 16 0.45 11.12 55.01
C VAL A 16 -0.34 9.82 54.90
N VAL A 17 -0.21 9.13 53.77
CA VAL A 17 -0.59 7.73 53.66
C VAL A 17 0.70 6.94 53.43
N PHE A 18 1.23 6.36 54.51
CA PHE A 18 2.06 5.18 54.42
C PHE A 18 1.14 4.01 54.11
N LEU A 19 1.38 3.27 53.01
CA LEU A 19 1.01 1.87 52.89
C LEU A 19 1.87 1.22 51.78
N SER A 20 2.57 0.18 52.20
CA SER A 20 3.27 -0.86 51.42
C SER A 20 2.70 -1.12 50.01
N GLY A 21 3.55 -1.00 48.99
CA GLY A 21 3.26 -1.41 47.61
C GLY A 21 4.55 -1.78 46.89
N CYS A 22 4.54 -2.92 46.20
CA CYS A 22 5.68 -3.52 45.53
C CYS A 22 6.48 -2.53 44.67
N ALA A 23 7.81 -2.58 44.78
CA ALA A 23 8.70 -2.00 43.79
C ALA A 23 8.37 -2.62 42.43
N THR A 24 7.63 -1.90 41.59
CA THR A 24 7.47 -2.28 40.19
C THR A 24 8.81 -2.00 39.54
N THR A 25 9.45 -3.08 39.07
CA THR A 25 10.53 -3.01 38.10
C THR A 25 10.10 -2.05 36.98
N PRO A 26 10.98 -1.14 36.50
CA PRO A 26 10.64 -0.31 35.37
C PRO A 26 10.39 -1.24 34.19
N SER A 27 9.12 -1.41 33.84
CA SER A 27 8.74 -2.13 32.64
C SER A 27 9.36 -1.36 31.49
N GLN A 28 10.24 -2.03 30.74
CA GLN A 28 10.68 -1.48 29.47
C GLN A 28 9.41 -1.17 28.66
N PRO A 29 9.28 0.03 28.07
CA PRO A 29 8.15 0.31 27.21
C PRO A 29 8.11 -0.77 26.14
N ASN A 30 6.98 -1.48 26.03
CA ASN A 30 6.80 -2.44 24.95
C ASN A 30 7.07 -1.72 23.63
N PRO A 31 7.94 -2.26 22.75
CA PRO A 31 8.18 -1.65 21.47
C PRO A 31 6.85 -1.47 20.74
N SER A 32 6.66 -0.30 20.13
CA SER A 32 5.48 -0.03 19.29
C SER A 32 5.28 -1.15 18.28
N SER A 33 4.05 -1.45 17.86
CA SER A 33 3.78 -2.50 16.87
C SER A 33 4.66 -2.39 15.62
N LEU A 34 4.96 -1.16 15.18
CA LEU A 34 5.87 -0.88 14.06
C LEU A 34 7.31 -1.33 14.29
N GLN A 35 7.82 -1.26 15.53
CA GLN A 35 9.15 -1.73 15.90
C GLN A 35 9.25 -3.26 15.95
N GLN A 36 8.12 -3.97 15.92
CA GLN A 36 8.07 -5.42 15.90
C GLN A 36 8.01 -5.97 14.46
N ALA A 37 7.85 -5.11 13.46
CA ALA A 37 7.83 -5.53 12.06
C ALA A 37 9.14 -6.23 11.68
N THR A 38 9.01 -7.41 11.08
CA THR A 38 10.14 -8.25 10.65
C THR A 38 10.50 -8.04 9.19
N SER A 39 9.71 -7.24 8.46
CA SER A 39 9.93 -6.89 7.06
C SER A 39 9.31 -5.55 6.69
N LEU A 40 9.73 -4.94 5.58
CA LEU A 40 9.13 -3.70 5.07
C LEU A 40 7.62 -3.88 4.79
N LYS A 41 7.22 -5.01 4.21
CA LYS A 41 5.81 -5.26 3.89
C LYS A 41 4.95 -5.38 5.14
N GLU A 42 5.47 -6.00 6.20
CA GLU A 42 4.79 -6.08 7.49
C GLU A 42 4.70 -4.69 8.14
N TYR A 43 5.78 -3.91 8.09
CA TYR A 43 5.79 -2.53 8.57
C TYR A 43 4.69 -1.70 7.89
N ILE A 44 4.56 -1.79 6.57
CA ILE A 44 3.50 -1.12 5.80
C ILE A 44 2.12 -1.61 6.22
N ALA A 45 1.92 -2.93 6.33
CA ALA A 45 0.63 -3.48 6.74
C ALA A 45 0.24 -3.08 8.17
N LEU A 46 1.20 -2.93 9.09
CA LEU A 46 0.94 -2.46 10.45
C LEU A 46 0.68 -0.96 10.52
N LYS A 47 1.42 -0.17 9.73
CA LYS A 47 1.28 1.30 9.71
C LYS A 47 0.02 1.76 8.98
N ARG A 48 -0.34 1.08 7.90
CA ARG A 48 -1.39 1.52 6.96
C ARG A 48 -2.58 0.58 6.86
N GLY A 49 -2.49 -0.61 7.48
CA GLY A 49 -3.59 -1.56 7.54
C GLY A 49 -4.79 -0.97 8.28
N GLY A 50 -5.76 -0.47 7.52
CA GLY A 50 -7.01 0.10 8.04
C GLY A 50 -7.31 1.52 7.56
N GLU A 51 -6.31 2.29 7.12
CA GLU A 51 -6.49 3.73 6.86
C GLU A 51 -6.64 4.10 5.39
N THR A 52 -5.97 3.41 4.47
CA THR A 52 -5.95 3.80 3.05
C THR A 52 -6.11 2.61 2.11
N ILE A 53 -7.16 2.63 1.26
CA ILE A 53 -7.33 1.66 0.14
C ILE A 53 -6.20 1.84 -0.90
N ASN A 54 -5.46 2.92 -0.76
CA ASN A 54 -4.58 3.51 -1.74
C ASN A 54 -3.20 2.86 -1.70
N TYR A 55 -2.75 2.35 -0.56
CA TYR A 55 -1.40 1.82 -0.39
C TYR A 55 -1.48 0.38 0.11
N ASN A 56 -1.22 -0.59 -0.77
CA ASN A 56 -1.31 -2.02 -0.44
C ASN A 56 -0.06 -2.78 -0.84
N VAL A 57 0.30 -3.79 -0.04
CA VAL A 57 1.10 -4.92 -0.51
C VAL A 57 0.17 -5.82 -1.31
N ILE A 58 0.44 -5.98 -2.61
CA ILE A 58 -0.48 -6.63 -3.56
C ILE A 58 -0.01 -7.99 -4.07
N ALA A 59 1.30 -8.23 -4.12
CA ALA A 59 1.89 -9.47 -4.63
C ALA A 59 3.16 -9.80 -3.84
N GLU A 60 3.39 -11.09 -3.64
CA GLU A 60 4.50 -11.60 -2.83
C GLU A 60 5.18 -12.80 -3.49
N ARG A 61 6.50 -12.85 -3.38
CA ARG A 61 7.37 -14.02 -3.54
C ARG A 61 8.30 -14.06 -2.34
N GLU A 62 9.01 -15.17 -2.14
CA GLU A 62 9.91 -15.32 -0.99
C GLU A 62 10.94 -14.18 -0.90
N HIS A 63 11.47 -13.70 -2.03
CA HIS A 63 12.48 -12.64 -2.09
C HIS A 63 11.99 -11.34 -2.74
N GLN A 64 10.69 -11.22 -3.03
CA GLN A 64 10.16 -10.04 -3.69
C GLN A 64 8.77 -9.68 -3.18
N SER A 65 8.44 -8.39 -3.21
CA SER A 65 7.07 -7.94 -3.00
C SER A 65 6.74 -6.77 -3.91
N ILE A 66 5.46 -6.62 -4.25
CA ILE A 66 4.96 -5.46 -4.98
C ILE A 66 4.05 -4.65 -4.07
N ILE A 67 4.33 -3.36 -4.00
CA ILE A 67 3.44 -2.36 -3.43
C ILE A 67 2.69 -1.67 -4.56
N GLU A 68 1.38 -1.48 -4.38
CA GLU A 68 0.57 -0.56 -5.18
C GLU A 68 0.31 0.71 -4.36
N TYR A 69 0.64 1.87 -4.92
CA TYR A 69 0.12 3.17 -4.48
C TYR A 69 -0.86 3.71 -5.53
N ARG A 70 -2.12 3.90 -5.16
CA ARG A 70 -3.21 4.36 -6.03
C ARG A 70 -3.57 5.81 -5.71
N THR A 71 -3.64 6.63 -6.74
CA THR A 71 -4.20 7.98 -6.66
C THR A 71 -5.59 7.99 -7.28
N TYR A 72 -6.46 8.91 -6.86
CA TYR A 72 -7.85 8.96 -7.31
C TYR A 72 -8.16 10.32 -7.92
N ASP A 73 -8.77 10.29 -9.10
CA ASP A 73 -9.22 11.47 -9.83
C ASP A 73 -8.13 12.58 -9.82
N GLU A 74 -6.91 12.24 -10.21
CA GLU A 74 -5.79 13.17 -10.24
C GLU A 74 -5.50 13.61 -11.68
N ALA A 75 -5.20 14.90 -11.86
CA ALA A 75 -4.77 15.42 -13.15
C ALA A 75 -3.25 15.17 -13.27
N VAL A 76 -2.86 14.22 -14.11
CA VAL A 76 -1.48 13.72 -14.23
C VAL A 76 -0.46 14.84 -14.49
N ASN A 77 -0.87 15.88 -15.21
CA ASN A 77 -0.03 17.05 -15.53
C ASN A 77 0.26 17.97 -14.33
N VAL A 78 -0.44 17.81 -13.21
CA VAL A 78 -0.21 18.56 -11.95
C VAL A 78 0.01 17.62 -10.77
N ALA A 79 0.19 16.33 -11.03
CA ALA A 79 0.33 15.33 -9.98
C ALA A 79 1.55 15.60 -9.13
N ASP A 80 1.35 15.62 -7.81
CA ASP A 80 2.43 15.94 -6.88
C ASP A 80 3.26 14.69 -6.51
N ALA A 81 4.40 14.90 -5.86
CA ALA A 81 5.30 13.81 -5.47
C ALA A 81 5.03 13.23 -4.07
N ARG A 82 3.93 13.59 -3.39
CA ARG A 82 3.67 13.17 -2.00
C ARG A 82 3.53 11.67 -1.87
N ASP A 83 2.93 11.02 -2.86
CA ASP A 83 2.79 9.57 -2.89
C ASP A 83 4.15 8.84 -2.94
N ILE A 84 5.11 9.37 -3.71
CA ILE A 84 6.48 8.88 -3.74
C ILE A 84 7.13 9.09 -2.38
N MET A 85 6.97 10.28 -1.81
CA MET A 85 7.53 10.61 -0.51
C MET A 85 6.99 9.69 0.58
N GLU A 86 5.70 9.35 0.56
CA GLU A 86 5.10 8.41 1.50
C GLU A 86 5.70 7.00 1.41
N VAL A 87 6.01 6.52 0.20
CA VAL A 87 6.67 5.22 0.02
C VAL A 87 8.12 5.27 0.52
N LEU A 88 8.83 6.35 0.22
CA LEU A 88 10.20 6.57 0.71
C LEU A 88 10.25 6.73 2.24
N ASP A 89 9.25 7.37 2.85
CA ASP A 89 9.16 7.58 4.29
C ASP A 89 8.96 6.26 5.03
N ASP A 90 8.13 5.37 4.49
CA ASP A 90 7.94 4.05 5.09
C ASP A 90 9.18 3.17 4.91
N ALA A 91 9.81 3.22 3.74
CA ALA A 91 11.05 2.50 3.49
C ALA A 91 12.18 2.99 4.41
N LYS A 92 12.31 4.31 4.59
CA LYS A 92 13.24 4.93 5.53
C LYS A 92 12.92 4.57 6.96
N GLY A 93 11.66 4.74 7.39
CA GLY A 93 11.22 4.48 8.75
C GLY A 93 11.46 3.02 9.16
N TYR A 94 11.15 2.08 8.27
CA TYR A 94 11.46 0.67 8.52
C TYR A 94 12.97 0.42 8.55
N CYS A 95 13.72 0.94 7.57
CA CYS A 95 15.17 0.77 7.51
C CYS A 95 15.86 1.27 8.79
N GLU A 96 15.46 2.43 9.29
CA GLU A 96 15.98 3.00 10.54
C GLU A 96 15.58 2.15 11.75
N SER A 97 14.37 1.60 11.78
CA SER A 97 13.90 0.72 12.86
C SER A 97 14.77 -0.54 13.01
N ILE A 98 15.31 -1.05 11.91
CA ILE A 98 16.22 -2.20 11.88
C ILE A 98 17.71 -1.78 11.87
N LYS A 99 18.00 -0.53 12.22
CA LYS A 99 19.35 0.07 12.27
C LYS A 99 20.10 0.00 10.94
N GLY A 100 19.36 -0.03 9.83
CA GLY A 100 19.91 0.02 8.49
C GLY A 100 20.31 1.44 8.09
N LYS A 101 21.11 1.52 7.03
CA LYS A 101 21.45 2.79 6.37
C LYS A 101 20.57 2.97 5.13
N SER A 102 19.79 4.04 5.15
CA SER A 102 18.95 4.48 4.03
C SER A 102 19.80 5.07 2.90
N VAL A 103 19.53 4.64 1.67
CA VAL A 103 20.14 5.17 0.45
C VAL A 103 19.03 5.49 -0.55
N TYR A 104 18.86 6.78 -0.87
CA TYR A 104 17.97 7.21 -1.94
C TYR A 104 18.58 6.89 -3.30
N GLY A 105 17.82 6.23 -4.16
CA GLY A 105 18.30 5.85 -5.48
C GLY A 105 18.06 6.94 -6.54
N ASP A 106 18.84 6.89 -7.60
CA ASP A 106 18.81 7.88 -8.68
C ASP A 106 17.43 7.96 -9.35
N LYS A 107 16.70 6.85 -9.47
CA LYS A 107 15.34 6.83 -10.03
C LYS A 107 14.33 7.57 -9.13
N ALA A 108 14.47 7.49 -7.81
CA ALA A 108 13.61 8.25 -6.90
C ALA A 108 13.89 9.76 -7.02
N ILE A 109 15.18 10.13 -7.11
CA ILE A 109 15.59 11.52 -7.25
C ILE A 109 15.07 12.11 -8.58
N GLN A 110 15.17 11.36 -9.68
CA GLN A 110 14.60 11.75 -10.97
C GLN A 110 13.08 11.93 -10.88
N ALA A 111 12.37 10.98 -10.26
CA ALA A 111 10.92 11.05 -10.13
C ALA A 111 10.45 12.24 -9.26
N LEU A 112 11.13 12.51 -8.14
CA LEU A 112 10.86 13.66 -7.28
C LEU A 112 11.14 15.00 -7.97
N ASN A 113 12.16 15.08 -8.84
CA ASN A 113 12.49 16.29 -9.59
C ASN A 113 11.56 16.52 -10.80
N ALA A 114 10.97 15.46 -11.33
CA ALA A 114 10.06 15.54 -12.49
C ALA A 114 8.65 16.01 -12.13
N ARG A 115 8.28 16.03 -10.83
CA ARG A 115 6.94 16.38 -10.38
C ARG A 115 6.92 17.66 -9.57
N PRO A 116 5.87 18.49 -9.71
CA PRO A 116 5.64 19.57 -8.78
C PRO A 116 5.50 19.01 -7.36
N THR A 117 5.99 19.74 -6.39
CA THR A 117 5.78 19.41 -4.99
C THR A 117 5.37 20.72 -4.35
N LEU A 118 4.18 20.75 -3.72
CA LEU A 118 3.88 21.84 -2.81
C LEU A 118 5.06 21.97 -1.85
N LEU A 119 5.59 23.17 -1.70
CA LEU A 119 6.71 23.45 -0.79
C LEU A 119 6.29 23.05 0.63
N SER A 120 6.56 21.80 1.00
CA SER A 120 6.37 21.24 2.33
C SER A 120 7.73 21.14 3.03
N LEU A 121 7.72 21.22 4.36
CA LEU A 121 8.93 20.99 5.15
C LEU A 121 9.52 19.61 4.89
N ASP A 122 8.67 18.62 4.67
CA ASP A 122 9.07 17.25 4.33
C ASP A 122 9.84 17.22 3.00
N TYR A 123 9.35 17.91 1.96
CA TYR A 123 10.03 17.96 0.67
C TYR A 123 11.41 18.63 0.75
N VAL A 124 11.53 19.71 1.54
CA VAL A 124 12.80 20.37 1.78
C VAL A 124 13.78 19.44 2.50
N SER A 125 13.30 18.70 3.50
CA SER A 125 14.09 17.69 4.23
C SER A 125 14.62 16.61 3.28
N TYR A 126 13.75 16.07 2.42
CA TYR A 126 14.12 15.12 1.36
C TYR A 126 15.20 15.66 0.44
N LYS A 127 15.03 16.90 -0.06
CA LYS A 127 16.04 17.53 -0.92
C LYS A 127 17.37 17.74 -0.22
N SER A 128 17.38 18.13 1.06
CA SER A 128 18.62 18.27 1.83
C SER A 128 19.33 16.92 1.96
N ALA A 129 18.60 15.87 2.38
CA ALA A 129 19.15 14.54 2.54
C ALA A 129 19.70 13.97 1.22
N ILE A 130 18.96 14.12 0.12
CA ILE A 130 19.41 13.73 -1.23
C ILE A 130 20.67 14.49 -1.64
N ARG A 131 20.73 15.80 -1.38
CA ARG A 131 21.89 16.65 -1.70
C ARG A 131 23.13 16.25 -0.90
N GLU A 132 22.97 15.97 0.39
CA GLU A 132 24.05 15.53 1.28
C GLU A 132 24.57 14.14 0.86
N GLN A 133 23.68 13.23 0.46
CA GLN A 133 24.04 11.91 -0.02
C GLN A 133 24.81 11.94 -1.36
N GLY A 134 24.37 12.81 -2.28
CA GLY A 134 24.85 12.85 -3.67
C GLY A 134 24.26 11.75 -4.56
N LEU A 135 24.41 11.92 -5.88
CA LEU A 135 23.95 10.98 -6.92
C LEU A 135 24.88 9.77 -7.07
N GLY A 136 24.40 8.72 -7.74
CA GLY A 136 25.21 7.56 -8.16
C GLY A 136 25.49 6.56 -7.04
N LYS A 137 24.76 6.63 -5.91
CA LYS A 137 24.91 5.69 -4.79
C LYS A 137 24.12 4.40 -4.99
N TYR A 138 23.00 4.49 -5.70
CA TYR A 138 22.15 3.36 -6.04
C TYR A 138 21.30 3.72 -7.27
N GLU A 139 21.28 2.87 -8.29
CA GLU A 139 20.56 3.15 -9.55
C GLU A 139 19.04 3.01 -9.39
N GLY A 140 18.58 2.18 -8.45
CA GLY A 140 17.16 1.92 -8.24
C GLY A 140 16.42 3.08 -7.58
N PHE A 141 15.33 2.76 -6.87
CA PHE A 141 14.50 3.79 -6.23
C PHE A 141 14.94 4.07 -4.79
N TYR A 142 15.16 3.02 -4.00
CA TYR A 142 15.61 3.13 -2.62
C TYR A 142 16.33 1.84 -2.20
N GLN A 143 17.34 1.95 -1.33
CA GLN A 143 18.02 0.78 -0.76
C GLN A 143 18.21 0.95 0.75
N CYS A 144 17.89 -0.11 1.49
CA CYS A 144 18.23 -0.24 2.90
C CYS A 144 19.41 -1.20 3.05
N LEU A 145 20.54 -0.69 3.53
CA LEU A 145 21.71 -1.49 3.84
C LEU A 145 21.65 -1.91 5.31
N SER A 146 21.23 -3.14 5.58
CA SER A 146 21.16 -3.69 6.94
C SER A 146 21.51 -5.19 6.96
N PRO A 147 22.31 -5.67 7.92
CA PRO A 147 22.51 -7.11 8.13
C PRO A 147 21.26 -7.80 8.71
N ASN A 148 20.31 -7.03 9.26
CA ASN A 148 19.10 -7.55 9.91
C ASN A 148 18.02 -7.91 8.89
N ASP A 149 17.67 -6.99 8.01
CA ASP A 149 16.70 -7.19 6.91
C ASP A 149 16.97 -6.15 5.82
N GLY A 150 18.02 -6.36 5.03
CA GLY A 150 18.31 -5.50 3.89
C GLY A 150 17.29 -5.70 2.76
N PHE A 151 16.95 -4.62 2.07
CA PHE A 151 16.01 -4.65 0.95
C PHE A 151 16.28 -3.49 0.00
N SER A 152 15.75 -3.61 -1.22
CA SER A 152 15.85 -2.57 -2.24
C SER A 152 14.52 -2.40 -2.98
N ILE A 153 14.02 -1.17 -3.07
CA ILE A 153 13.01 -0.80 -4.06
C ILE A 153 13.76 -0.63 -5.38
N VAL A 154 13.65 -1.61 -6.27
CA VAL A 154 14.44 -1.67 -7.52
C VAL A 154 13.87 -0.77 -8.61
N SER A 155 12.55 -0.65 -8.66
CA SER A 155 11.88 0.17 -9.66
C SER A 155 10.51 0.63 -9.18
N MET A 156 10.04 1.70 -9.82
CA MET A 156 8.66 2.16 -9.78
C MET A 156 8.13 2.13 -11.21
N LYS A 157 7.05 1.40 -11.45
CA LYS A 157 6.26 1.55 -12.68
C LYS A 157 5.21 2.61 -12.45
N ASP A 158 5.37 3.72 -13.16
CA ASP A 158 4.56 4.92 -13.01
C ASP A 158 3.26 4.90 -13.84
N ASN A 159 2.28 5.67 -13.40
CA ASN A 159 1.04 6.02 -14.12
C ASN A 159 0.37 4.82 -14.80
N VAL A 160 0.22 3.72 -14.06
CA VAL A 160 -0.56 2.58 -14.54
C VAL A 160 -2.03 2.90 -14.36
N GLU A 161 -2.67 3.26 -15.46
CA GLU A 161 -4.06 3.62 -15.53
C GLU A 161 -4.97 2.49 -15.03
N LEU A 162 -5.91 2.88 -14.17
CA LEU A 162 -7.06 2.07 -13.77
C LEU A 162 -8.38 2.65 -14.30
N GLN A 163 -8.38 3.95 -14.62
CA GLN A 163 -9.54 4.72 -15.05
C GLN A 163 -9.14 6.05 -15.71
N GLN A 164 -9.90 6.45 -16.75
CA GLN A 164 -9.91 7.81 -17.30
C GLN A 164 -11.31 8.43 -17.23
N ARG A 165 -11.44 9.65 -16.68
CA ARG A 165 -12.66 10.46 -16.79
C ARG A 165 -12.37 11.80 -17.46
N ALA A 166 -13.05 12.06 -18.57
CA ALA A 166 -13.13 13.42 -19.13
C ALA A 166 -14.17 14.22 -18.35
N ILE A 167 -13.76 15.31 -17.71
CA ILE A 167 -14.65 16.10 -16.85
C ILE A 167 -15.51 17.07 -17.67
N LEU A 168 -15.02 17.56 -18.81
CA LEU A 168 -15.72 18.57 -19.63
C LEU A 168 -15.47 18.44 -21.15
N GLY A 169 -15.20 17.23 -21.65
CA GLY A 169 -14.97 17.00 -23.09
C GLY A 169 -13.64 17.55 -23.64
N ASN A 170 -12.80 18.18 -22.80
CA ASN A 170 -11.47 18.66 -23.16
C ASN A 170 -10.40 17.74 -22.57
N LYS A 171 -9.43 17.30 -23.39
CA LYS A 171 -8.36 16.36 -22.99
C LYS A 171 -7.40 16.93 -21.94
N ARG A 172 -7.38 18.26 -21.74
CA ARG A 172 -6.46 18.92 -20.80
C ARG A 172 -6.87 18.79 -19.34
N ASP A 173 -8.13 18.45 -19.05
CA ASP A 173 -8.69 18.34 -17.70
C ASP A 173 -9.13 16.89 -17.39
N LEU A 174 -8.43 15.92 -17.97
CA LEU A 174 -8.61 14.51 -17.64
C LEU A 174 -8.18 14.28 -16.19
N LYS A 175 -9.10 13.77 -15.36
CA LYS A 175 -8.75 13.19 -14.07
C LYS A 175 -8.68 11.69 -14.24
N GLU A 176 -7.57 11.13 -13.78
CA GLU A 176 -7.24 9.73 -13.94
C GLU A 176 -7.01 9.13 -12.56
N THR A 177 -7.52 7.91 -12.37
CA THR A 177 -7.11 7.08 -11.24
C THR A 177 -6.03 6.18 -11.80
N TYR A 178 -4.83 6.31 -11.24
CA TYR A 178 -3.69 5.52 -11.66
C TYR A 178 -3.03 4.89 -10.44
N SER A 179 -2.27 3.84 -10.70
CA SER A 179 -1.46 3.13 -9.72
C SER A 179 0.01 3.25 -10.06
N ARG A 180 0.81 3.28 -9.01
CA ARG A 180 2.26 3.17 -9.05
C ARG A 180 2.65 1.87 -8.39
N PHE A 181 3.38 1.06 -9.12
CA PHE A 181 3.82 -0.24 -8.64
C PHE A 181 5.29 -0.17 -8.28
N TYR A 182 5.60 -0.46 -7.02
CA TYR A 182 6.97 -0.48 -6.52
C TYR A 182 7.40 -1.93 -6.33
N LEU A 183 8.42 -2.34 -7.08
CA LEU A 183 9.02 -3.67 -6.95
C LEU A 183 10.11 -3.63 -5.88
N ILE A 184 9.94 -4.46 -4.86
CA ILE A 184 10.91 -4.63 -3.77
C ILE A 184 11.61 -5.98 -3.92
N GLN A 185 12.93 -5.97 -3.76
CA GLN A 185 13.75 -7.16 -3.54
C GLN A 185 14.18 -7.19 -2.08
N HIS A 186 14.10 -8.38 -1.47
CA HIS A 186 14.48 -8.61 -0.07
C HIS A 186 15.71 -9.50 -0.03
N ASP A 187 16.69 -9.14 0.80
CA ASP A 187 17.93 -9.91 0.95
C ASP A 187 17.66 -11.28 1.60
N LYS A 188 16.62 -11.36 2.45
CA LYS A 188 16.19 -12.58 3.14
C LYS A 188 14.83 -13.04 2.64
N ALA A 189 14.60 -14.35 2.74
CA ALA A 189 13.31 -14.94 2.44
C ALA A 189 12.24 -14.45 3.44
N GLN A 190 11.09 -14.10 2.92
CA GLN A 190 9.98 -13.47 3.63
C GLN A 190 8.81 -14.45 3.80
N SER A 191 8.09 -14.36 4.92
CA SER A 191 6.82 -15.09 5.10
C SER A 191 5.76 -14.62 4.10
N LEU A 192 4.99 -15.52 3.51
CA LEU A 192 3.97 -15.17 2.51
C LEU A 192 2.57 -15.07 3.13
N GLY A 193 1.63 -14.48 2.37
CA GLY A 193 0.22 -14.38 2.76
C GLY A 193 -0.12 -13.04 3.43
N LEU A 194 0.76 -12.05 3.34
CA LEU A 194 0.53 -10.72 3.86
C LEU A 194 -0.05 -9.83 2.76
N LYS A 195 -1.38 -9.65 2.80
CA LYS A 195 -2.11 -8.69 1.98
C LYS A 195 -2.74 -7.61 2.84
N THR A 196 -2.46 -6.34 2.56
CA THR A 196 -2.91 -5.21 3.40
C THR A 196 -4.44 -5.16 3.55
N TRP A 197 -5.20 -5.50 2.50
CA TRP A 197 -6.68 -5.50 2.56
C TRP A 197 -7.26 -6.54 3.52
N LEU A 198 -6.52 -7.60 3.86
CA LEU A 198 -6.96 -8.59 4.86
C LEU A 198 -6.87 -8.06 6.30
N LYS A 199 -6.14 -6.94 6.52
CA LYS A 199 -5.99 -6.30 7.84
C LYS A 199 -7.00 -5.18 8.08
N GLY A 200 -7.60 -4.63 7.03
CA GLY A 200 -8.47 -3.45 7.12
C GLY A 200 -9.96 -3.78 7.34
N SER A 201 -10.58 -3.12 8.31
CA SER A 201 -12.03 -3.27 8.61
C SER A 201 -12.94 -2.83 7.45
N LYS A 202 -12.52 -1.81 6.68
CA LYS A 202 -13.29 -1.30 5.54
C LYS A 202 -13.51 -2.35 4.46
N TYR A 203 -12.49 -3.14 4.14
CA TYR A 203 -12.61 -4.19 3.13
C TYR A 203 -13.43 -5.38 3.64
N ALA A 204 -13.24 -5.74 4.91
CA ALA A 204 -14.05 -6.74 5.58
C ALA A 204 -15.54 -6.39 5.54
N GLN A 205 -15.90 -5.15 5.85
CA GLN A 205 -17.30 -4.68 5.80
C GLN A 205 -17.91 -4.79 4.39
N ILE A 206 -17.18 -4.40 3.35
CA ILE A 206 -17.65 -4.52 1.96
C ILE A 206 -17.83 -6.00 1.58
N SER A 207 -16.85 -6.84 1.90
CA SER A 207 -16.81 -8.24 1.45
C SER A 207 -17.81 -9.15 2.16
N THR A 208 -18.23 -8.78 3.38
CA THR A 208 -19.22 -9.52 4.19
C THR A 208 -20.65 -9.03 4.01
N LYS A 209 -20.84 -7.80 3.48
CA LYS A 209 -22.17 -7.25 3.21
C LYS A 209 -22.89 -7.97 2.08
N TYR A 210 -22.15 -8.59 1.16
CA TYR A 210 -22.70 -9.19 -0.06
C TYR A 210 -22.51 -10.70 -0.09
N THR A 211 -23.54 -11.40 -0.57
CA THR A 211 -23.59 -12.86 -0.64
C THR A 211 -22.72 -13.43 -1.76
N SER A 212 -22.53 -12.68 -2.83
CA SER A 212 -21.70 -13.05 -3.98
C SER A 212 -20.93 -11.85 -4.53
N PHE A 213 -19.91 -12.11 -5.35
CA PHE A 213 -19.25 -11.06 -6.12
C PHE A 213 -20.16 -10.45 -7.19
N GLU A 214 -21.14 -11.20 -7.70
CA GLU A 214 -22.14 -10.70 -8.65
C GLU A 214 -22.99 -9.58 -8.03
N ASP A 215 -23.44 -9.76 -6.79
CA ASP A 215 -24.22 -8.75 -6.05
C ASP A 215 -23.44 -7.44 -5.88
N LEU A 216 -22.13 -7.56 -5.64
CA LEU A 216 -21.23 -6.41 -5.58
C LEU A 216 -21.15 -5.71 -6.94
N LEU A 217 -20.96 -6.47 -8.03
CA LEU A 217 -20.92 -5.94 -9.39
C LEU A 217 -22.23 -5.26 -9.81
N ASP A 218 -23.39 -5.79 -9.40
CA ASP A 218 -24.70 -5.29 -9.80
C ASP A 218 -25.10 -3.98 -9.10
N LEU A 219 -24.76 -3.82 -7.81
CA LEU A 219 -24.90 -2.54 -7.12
C LEU A 219 -24.03 -1.45 -7.75
N GLU A 220 -22.92 -1.84 -8.34
CA GLU A 220 -21.99 -0.94 -9.03
C GLU A 220 -22.39 -0.64 -10.48
N LYS A 221 -23.17 -1.50 -11.14
CA LYS A 221 -23.80 -1.14 -12.44
C LYS A 221 -24.75 0.04 -12.29
N ASN A 222 -25.41 0.16 -11.13
CA ASN A 222 -26.42 1.17 -10.83
C ASN A 222 -25.90 2.35 -9.99
N SER A 223 -24.63 2.32 -9.56
CA SER A 223 -24.02 3.39 -8.76
C SER A 223 -22.70 3.86 -9.37
N SER A 224 -22.38 5.15 -9.26
CA SER A 224 -21.13 5.74 -9.77
C SER A 224 -19.88 5.36 -8.95
N VAL A 225 -19.96 4.33 -8.11
CA VAL A 225 -19.00 4.02 -7.03
C VAL A 225 -17.78 3.23 -7.54
N PHE A 226 -17.93 2.36 -8.55
CA PHE A 226 -16.81 1.65 -9.20
C PHE A 226 -16.99 1.55 -10.72
N PRO A 227 -16.65 2.61 -11.47
CA PRO A 227 -16.95 2.62 -12.89
C PRO A 227 -15.92 1.94 -13.80
N TRP A 228 -15.08 0.97 -13.41
CA TRP A 228 -13.97 0.56 -14.30
C TRP A 228 -13.62 -0.92 -14.27
N ARG A 229 -13.38 -1.50 -15.46
CA ARG A 229 -13.08 -2.93 -15.61
C ARG A 229 -11.86 -3.35 -14.82
N TYR A 230 -10.80 -2.55 -14.84
CA TYR A 230 -9.56 -2.85 -14.11
C TYR A 230 -9.73 -2.75 -12.60
N GLU A 231 -10.46 -1.73 -12.12
CA GLU A 231 -10.80 -1.67 -10.69
C GLU A 231 -11.64 -2.87 -10.25
N ARG A 232 -12.61 -3.30 -11.06
CA ARG A 232 -13.43 -4.50 -10.80
C ARG A 232 -12.58 -5.77 -10.74
N ILE A 233 -11.57 -5.90 -11.60
CA ILE A 233 -10.62 -7.02 -11.54
C ILE A 233 -9.82 -6.98 -10.22
N THR A 234 -9.33 -5.81 -9.80
CA THR A 234 -8.65 -5.69 -8.49
C THR A 234 -9.60 -5.96 -7.32
N GLY A 235 -10.87 -5.55 -7.42
CA GLY A 235 -11.90 -5.85 -6.43
C GLY A 235 -12.20 -7.34 -6.33
N ALA A 236 -12.23 -8.04 -7.47
CA ALA A 236 -12.44 -9.48 -7.56
C ALA A 236 -11.32 -10.27 -6.88
N GLN A 237 -10.06 -9.88 -7.11
CA GLN A 237 -8.90 -10.47 -6.42
C GLN A 237 -9.06 -10.34 -4.91
N LYS A 238 -9.35 -9.13 -4.43
CA LYS A 238 -9.50 -8.87 -2.99
C LYS A 238 -10.68 -9.67 -2.42
N TYR A 239 -11.78 -9.81 -3.15
CA TYR A 239 -12.98 -10.50 -2.66
C TYR A 239 -12.71 -11.99 -2.55
N CYS A 240 -12.12 -12.56 -3.61
CA CYS A 240 -11.72 -13.96 -3.64
C CYS A 240 -10.79 -14.30 -2.48
N THR A 241 -9.72 -13.52 -2.31
CA THR A 241 -8.72 -13.75 -1.26
C THR A 241 -9.26 -13.55 0.16
N TYR A 242 -10.15 -12.57 0.37
CA TYR A 242 -10.79 -12.35 1.68
C TYR A 242 -11.62 -13.56 2.12
N HIS A 243 -12.29 -14.21 1.17
CA HIS A 243 -13.09 -15.40 1.42
C HIS A 243 -12.28 -16.70 1.42
N GLY A 244 -10.94 -16.62 1.39
CA GLY A 244 -10.04 -17.78 1.41
C GLY A 244 -9.90 -18.49 0.06
N GLY A 245 -10.39 -17.88 -1.03
CA GLY A 245 -10.20 -18.36 -2.38
C GLY A 245 -8.87 -17.90 -3.00
N GLU A 246 -8.45 -18.61 -4.04
CA GLU A 246 -7.28 -18.28 -4.85
C GLU A 246 -7.71 -17.67 -6.19
N PHE A 247 -7.10 -16.55 -6.56
CA PHE A 247 -7.43 -15.82 -7.77
C PHE A 247 -6.37 -16.07 -8.85
N PHE A 248 -6.81 -16.61 -9.98
CA PHE A 248 -5.97 -17.00 -11.11
C PHE A 248 -6.22 -16.12 -12.32
N VAL A 249 -5.19 -15.97 -13.16
CA VAL A 249 -5.25 -15.28 -14.45
C VAL A 249 -4.79 -16.24 -15.54
N SER A 250 -5.47 -16.24 -16.68
CA SER A 250 -5.02 -16.88 -17.91
C SER A 250 -5.20 -15.97 -19.12
N ASN A 251 -4.13 -15.79 -19.89
CA ASN A 251 -4.11 -14.95 -21.09
C ASN A 251 -2.92 -15.31 -22.01
N ALA A 252 -2.70 -14.53 -23.06
CA ALA A 252 -1.60 -14.78 -24.00
C ALA A 252 -0.21 -14.77 -23.34
N LEU A 253 0.03 -13.93 -22.32
CA LEU A 253 1.29 -13.89 -21.57
C LEU A 253 1.53 -15.20 -20.81
N THR A 254 0.47 -15.83 -20.31
CA THR A 254 0.54 -17.09 -19.55
C THR A 254 0.36 -18.33 -20.44
N GLN A 255 0.34 -18.16 -21.77
CA GLN A 255 0.01 -19.21 -22.74
C GLN A 255 -1.35 -19.86 -22.44
N PHE A 256 -2.29 -19.07 -21.93
CA PHE A 256 -3.63 -19.48 -21.51
C PHE A 256 -3.65 -20.54 -20.40
N LYS A 257 -2.53 -20.72 -19.68
CA LYS A 257 -2.48 -21.53 -18.45
C LYS A 257 -2.82 -20.65 -17.25
N PRO A 258 -3.62 -21.14 -16.28
CA PRO A 258 -3.92 -20.40 -15.08
C PRO A 258 -2.65 -20.27 -14.22
N ILE A 259 -2.31 -19.04 -13.85
CA ILE A 259 -1.28 -18.73 -12.84
C ILE A 259 -1.91 -17.86 -11.75
N THR A 260 -1.31 -17.82 -10.56
CA THR A 260 -1.80 -16.94 -9.49
C THR A 260 -1.68 -15.47 -9.87
N MET A 261 -2.54 -14.63 -9.31
CA MET A 261 -2.47 -13.18 -9.53
C MET A 261 -1.12 -12.60 -9.10
N ASP A 262 -0.52 -13.13 -8.04
CA ASP A 262 0.82 -12.71 -7.58
C ASP A 262 1.87 -12.91 -8.69
N GLU A 263 1.96 -14.12 -9.23
CA GLU A 263 2.88 -14.45 -10.32
C GLU A 263 2.61 -13.63 -11.57
N TYR A 264 1.33 -13.44 -11.91
CA TYR A 264 0.93 -12.59 -13.04
C TYR A 264 1.42 -11.15 -12.87
N LEU A 265 1.26 -10.54 -11.69
CA LEU A 265 1.67 -9.16 -11.44
C LEU A 265 3.18 -8.97 -11.59
N PHE A 266 4.00 -9.92 -11.09
CA PHE A 266 5.44 -9.89 -11.31
C PHE A 266 5.80 -10.01 -12.79
N MET A 267 5.30 -11.05 -13.48
CA MET A 267 5.55 -11.25 -14.91
C MET A 267 5.13 -10.04 -15.74
N ARG A 268 4.01 -9.44 -15.38
CA ARG A 268 3.45 -8.31 -16.12
C ARG A 268 4.30 -7.06 -15.96
N LEU A 269 4.70 -6.71 -14.74
CA LEU A 269 5.55 -5.54 -14.50
C LEU A 269 6.93 -5.67 -15.16
N GLU A 270 7.48 -6.89 -15.24
CA GLU A 270 8.75 -7.17 -15.93
C GLU A 270 8.64 -7.01 -17.46
N THR A 271 7.48 -7.32 -18.04
CA THR A 271 7.26 -7.34 -19.49
C THR A 271 6.53 -6.11 -20.05
N MET A 272 6.06 -5.21 -19.17
CA MET A 272 5.36 -3.99 -19.58
C MET A 272 6.29 -3.03 -20.30
N ASN A 273 5.92 -2.65 -21.53
CA ASN A 273 6.60 -1.57 -22.24
C ASN A 273 6.50 -0.25 -21.46
N PRO A 274 7.46 0.68 -21.61
CA PRO A 274 7.41 1.99 -20.97
C PRO A 274 6.12 2.75 -21.26
N THR A 275 5.59 2.62 -22.48
CA THR A 275 4.36 3.28 -22.96
C THR A 275 3.07 2.56 -22.58
N THR A 276 3.14 1.34 -22.04
CA THR A 276 1.95 0.62 -21.59
C THR A 276 1.42 1.24 -20.32
N ILE A 277 0.16 1.67 -20.38
CA ILE A 277 -0.56 2.31 -19.28
C ILE A 277 -1.42 1.34 -18.47
N ASN A 278 -1.81 0.17 -18.99
CA ASN A 278 -2.67 -0.77 -18.25
C ASN A 278 -1.93 -2.04 -17.81
N ILE A 279 -2.11 -2.44 -16.55
CA ILE A 279 -1.53 -3.70 -16.02
C ILE A 279 -2.24 -4.92 -16.61
N PHE A 280 -3.56 -4.87 -16.74
CA PHE A 280 -4.38 -5.94 -17.27
C PHE A 280 -4.42 -5.89 -18.81
N MET A 281 -4.37 -7.07 -19.43
CA MET A 281 -4.44 -7.23 -20.88
C MET A 281 -5.88 -7.14 -21.37
N ASN A 282 -6.07 -6.79 -22.64
CA ASN A 282 -7.40 -6.61 -23.20
C ASN A 282 -8.21 -7.91 -23.37
N GLN A 283 -7.55 -9.07 -23.31
CA GLN A 283 -8.18 -10.38 -23.43
C GLN A 283 -7.57 -11.31 -22.38
N GLU A 284 -8.30 -11.55 -21.30
CA GLU A 284 -7.86 -12.42 -20.22
C GLU A 284 -9.04 -12.98 -19.44
N THR A 285 -8.83 -14.15 -18.86
CA THR A 285 -9.79 -14.81 -17.98
C THR A 285 -9.25 -14.79 -16.57
N PHE A 286 -10.10 -14.37 -15.63
CA PHE A 286 -9.82 -14.43 -14.20
C PHE A 286 -10.70 -15.49 -13.57
N THR A 287 -10.14 -16.31 -12.70
CA THR A 287 -10.90 -17.36 -12.01
C THR A 287 -10.62 -17.28 -10.52
N CYS A 288 -11.67 -17.06 -9.73
CA CYS A 288 -11.64 -17.30 -8.30
C CYS A 288 -12.03 -18.76 -8.03
N LYS A 289 -11.13 -19.51 -7.37
CA LYS A 289 -11.42 -20.85 -6.88
C LYS A 289 -11.45 -20.85 -5.36
N ASN A 290 -12.59 -21.21 -4.80
CA ASN A 290 -12.74 -21.37 -3.35
C ASN A 290 -13.20 -22.80 -3.02
N SER A 291 -12.24 -23.66 -2.67
CA SER A 291 -12.51 -25.05 -2.33
C SER A 291 -13.32 -25.21 -1.03
N ALA A 292 -13.22 -24.25 -0.10
CA ALA A 292 -13.95 -24.29 1.16
C ALA A 292 -15.40 -23.81 1.00
N ASN A 293 -15.66 -22.91 0.05
CA ASN A 293 -16.99 -22.39 -0.25
C ASN A 293 -17.19 -22.21 -1.76
N PRO A 294 -17.59 -23.27 -2.49
CA PRO A 294 -17.75 -23.22 -3.95
C PRO A 294 -18.75 -22.16 -4.43
N ALA A 295 -19.72 -21.78 -3.60
CA ALA A 295 -20.66 -20.71 -3.93
C ALA A 295 -19.99 -19.33 -4.11
N GLN A 296 -18.76 -19.18 -3.62
CA GLN A 296 -17.93 -17.98 -3.78
C GLN A 296 -16.91 -18.09 -4.92
N SER A 297 -16.88 -19.21 -5.64
CA SER A 297 -16.11 -19.36 -6.87
C SER A 297 -16.79 -18.59 -8.01
N PHE A 298 -16.00 -17.99 -8.91
CA PHE A 298 -16.50 -17.27 -10.08
C PHE A 298 -15.42 -17.08 -11.12
N THR A 299 -15.83 -16.76 -12.34
CA THR A 299 -14.97 -16.40 -13.45
C THR A 299 -15.33 -15.03 -13.99
N LEU A 300 -14.33 -14.21 -14.30
CA LEU A 300 -14.48 -12.97 -15.04
C LEU A 300 -13.79 -13.08 -16.39
N ILE A 301 -14.49 -12.78 -17.46
CA ILE A 301 -13.91 -12.74 -18.81
C ILE A 301 -13.76 -11.28 -19.21
N HIS A 302 -12.52 -10.83 -19.28
CA HIS A 302 -12.18 -9.48 -19.71
C HIS A 302 -11.94 -9.47 -21.22
N THR A 303 -12.64 -8.57 -21.90
CA THR A 303 -12.48 -8.28 -23.33
C THR A 303 -12.31 -6.78 -23.52
N ASP A 304 -11.91 -6.35 -24.72
CA ASP A 304 -11.89 -4.94 -25.13
C ASP A 304 -13.23 -4.22 -24.92
N LYS A 305 -14.36 -4.94 -24.87
CA LYS A 305 -15.72 -4.37 -24.84
C LYS A 305 -16.47 -4.55 -23.53
N GLN A 306 -16.11 -5.53 -22.71
CA GLN A 306 -16.82 -5.81 -21.47
C GLN A 306 -16.00 -6.65 -20.49
N LEU A 307 -16.45 -6.64 -19.23
CA LEU A 307 -16.07 -7.61 -18.21
C LEU A 307 -17.31 -8.45 -17.92
N GLU A 308 -17.31 -9.71 -18.35
CA GLU A 308 -18.42 -10.64 -18.19
C GLU A 308 -18.22 -11.46 -16.91
N TYR A 309 -19.26 -11.57 -16.09
CA TYR A 309 -19.27 -12.43 -14.89
C TYR A 309 -19.88 -13.79 -15.24
N LYS A 310 -19.27 -14.85 -14.71
CA LYS A 310 -19.83 -16.20 -14.71
C LYS A 310 -19.70 -16.78 -13.30
N LYS A 311 -20.80 -17.31 -12.78
CA LYS A 311 -20.78 -18.06 -11.53
C LYS A 311 -19.86 -19.28 -11.67
N GLY A 312 -19.06 -19.55 -10.64
CA GLY A 312 -18.18 -20.72 -10.61
C GLY A 312 -18.98 -21.99 -10.37
N GLU A 313 -18.47 -23.09 -10.94
CA GLU A 313 -18.95 -24.45 -10.64
C GLU A 313 -18.40 -24.95 -9.30
#